data_AF-L7U6D5-F1
#
_entry.id   AF-L7U6D5-F1
#
_cell.length_a   1.000
_cell.length_b   1.000
_cell.length_c   1.000
_cell.angle_alpha   90.00
_cell.angle_beta   90.00
_cell.angle_gamma   90.00
#
_symmetry.space_group_name_H-M   'P 1'
#
loop_
_entity.id
_entity.type
_entity.pdbx_description
1 polymer ?
#
loop_
_entity_poly.entity_id
_entity_poly.type
_entity_poly.pdbx_seq_one_letter_code
_entity_poly.pdbx_strand_id
1 'polypeptide(L)'
;MRPGLYPSADPGDSVGNHPERDTKVENHMSLHQERKSELVTKFRTHESDTGSPEVQVALLSERINMLTEHFKTHKKDHHSRRGLLKLVGQRRRLLDYLKSKDVTRYKKLIEGLGIRK
;
A
#
# COMPACT_ATOMS: atom_id res chain seq x y z
N MET A 1 22.66 -58.11 -14.43
CA MET A 1 23.35 -57.67 -13.19
C MET A 1 24.73 -57.15 -13.58
N ARG A 2 24.98 -55.84 -13.47
CA ARG A 2 26.33 -55.25 -13.51
C ARG A 2 26.47 -54.28 -12.34
N PRO A 3 27.57 -54.33 -11.57
CA PRO A 3 27.79 -53.52 -10.39
C PRO A 3 28.24 -52.12 -10.77
N GLY A 4 27.98 -51.18 -9.87
CA GLY A 4 28.32 -49.77 -10.05
C GLY A 4 29.82 -49.52 -10.08
N LEU A 5 30.19 -48.45 -10.79
CA LEU A 5 31.35 -47.63 -10.51
C LEU A 5 31.13 -46.29 -11.23
N TYR A 6 30.64 -45.27 -10.51
CA TYR A 6 30.80 -43.89 -10.95
C TYR A 6 32.17 -43.43 -10.47
N PRO A 7 33.10 -43.05 -11.37
CA PRO A 7 34.34 -42.43 -10.94
C PRO A 7 34.07 -40.97 -10.55
N SER A 8 34.50 -40.69 -9.33
CA SER A 8 35.06 -39.46 -8.78
C SER A 8 34.93 -38.18 -9.61
N ALA A 9 34.24 -37.22 -8.99
CA ALA A 9 34.31 -35.81 -9.33
C ALA A 9 35.76 -35.30 -9.30
N ASP A 10 36.15 -34.57 -10.35
CA ASP A 10 37.19 -33.55 -10.27
C ASP A 10 36.64 -32.23 -10.84
N PRO A 11 37.20 -31.09 -10.41
CA PRO A 11 36.45 -29.86 -10.18
C PRO A 11 36.71 -28.82 -11.27
N GLY A 12 35.71 -27.99 -11.54
CA GLY A 12 35.89 -26.77 -12.31
C GLY A 12 35.26 -26.82 -13.69
N ASP A 13 33.95 -26.66 -13.74
CA ASP A 13 33.41 -25.63 -14.61
C ASP A 13 32.00 -25.26 -14.12
N SER A 14 31.91 -24.13 -13.43
CA SER A 14 30.65 -23.55 -12.97
C SER A 14 30.73 -22.04 -13.06
N VAL A 15 31.14 -21.52 -14.22
CA VAL A 15 30.91 -20.10 -14.55
C VAL A 15 29.52 -19.97 -15.19
N GLY A 16 28.51 -20.36 -14.41
CA GLY A 16 27.11 -20.05 -14.70
C GLY A 16 26.77 -18.75 -14.00
N ASN A 17 27.11 -17.62 -14.61
CA ASN A 17 26.75 -16.28 -14.18
C ASN A 17 25.21 -16.15 -14.16
N HIS A 18 24.58 -16.54 -13.05
CA HIS A 18 23.17 -16.25 -12.77
C HIS A 18 23.09 -14.80 -12.30
N PRO A 19 22.36 -13.92 -13.01
CA PRO A 19 22.27 -12.52 -12.64
C PRO A 19 21.66 -12.39 -11.25
N GLU A 20 22.31 -11.56 -10.44
CA GLU A 20 21.87 -11.07 -9.14
C GLU A 20 20.37 -10.74 -9.20
N ARG A 21 19.55 -11.57 -8.56
CA ARG A 21 18.13 -11.28 -8.42
C ARG A 21 18.00 -10.19 -7.37
N ASP A 22 17.89 -8.96 -7.87
CA ASP A 22 17.48 -7.73 -7.20
C ASP A 22 16.71 -7.97 -5.88
N THR A 23 17.44 -7.89 -4.78
CA THR A 23 16.93 -7.77 -3.41
C THR A 23 16.28 -6.39 -3.20
N LYS A 24 15.13 -6.14 -3.84
CA LYS A 24 14.44 -4.83 -3.69
C LYS A 24 12.92 -4.85 -3.57
N VAL A 25 12.30 -5.98 -3.19
CA VAL A 25 10.83 -6.08 -3.08
C VAL A 25 10.31 -6.28 -1.64
N GLU A 26 11.16 -6.41 -0.63
CA GLU A 26 10.70 -6.86 0.71
C GLU A 26 10.43 -5.78 1.78
N ASN A 27 10.46 -4.48 1.48
CA ASN A 27 10.24 -3.44 2.52
C ASN A 27 9.01 -2.53 2.37
N HIS A 28 8.11 -2.81 1.43
CA HIS A 28 6.96 -1.92 1.18
C HIS A 28 5.76 -2.12 2.15
N MET A 29 5.70 -3.24 2.90
CA MET A 29 4.64 -3.51 3.89
C MET A 29 5.00 -3.07 5.33
N SER A 30 6.27 -3.12 5.72
CA SER A 30 6.72 -2.82 7.09
C SER A 30 6.54 -1.34 7.44
N LEU A 31 7.05 -0.42 6.59
CA LEU A 31 6.84 1.02 6.72
C LEU A 31 5.35 1.41 6.65
N HIS A 32 4.54 0.57 6.03
CA HIS A 32 3.13 0.82 5.82
C HIS A 32 2.29 0.61 7.09
N GLN A 33 2.75 -0.25 8.00
CA GLN A 33 2.04 -0.53 9.24
C GLN A 33 2.20 0.61 10.24
N GLU A 34 3.41 1.16 10.36
CA GLU A 34 3.71 2.29 11.25
C GLU A 34 2.93 3.54 10.84
N ARG A 35 2.99 3.92 9.55
CA ARG A 35 2.22 5.07 9.03
C ARG A 35 0.71 4.91 9.17
N LYS A 36 0.18 3.70 9.00
CA LYS A 36 -1.25 3.44 9.23
C LYS A 36 -1.61 3.67 10.70
N SER A 37 -0.81 3.16 11.63
CA SER A 37 -1.04 3.33 13.07
C SER A 37 -0.97 4.81 13.49
N GLU A 38 -0.03 5.57 12.93
CA GLU A 38 0.05 7.02 13.14
C GLU A 38 -1.20 7.76 12.65
N LEU A 39 -1.68 7.44 11.44
CA LEU A 39 -2.89 8.03 10.89
C LEU A 39 -4.13 7.68 11.71
N VAL A 40 -4.26 6.43 12.15
CA VAL A 40 -5.34 6.03 13.07
C VAL A 40 -5.25 6.85 14.36
N THR A 41 -4.06 6.98 14.94
CA THR A 41 -3.86 7.73 16.19
C THR A 41 -4.16 9.22 16.05
N LYS A 42 -3.90 9.81 14.87
CA LYS A 42 -4.12 11.22 14.58
C LYS A 42 -5.58 11.57 14.31
N PHE A 43 -6.34 10.67 13.70
CA PHE A 43 -7.71 10.92 13.25
C PHE A 43 -8.78 10.17 14.07
N ARG A 44 -8.39 9.32 15.03
CA ARG A 44 -9.31 8.68 15.96
C ARG A 44 -10.09 9.71 16.77
N THR A 45 -11.39 9.51 16.93
CA THR A 45 -12.22 10.36 17.79
C THR A 45 -12.19 9.94 19.26
N HIS A 46 -11.89 8.66 19.52
CA HIS A 46 -11.71 8.05 20.83
C HIS A 46 -10.65 6.95 20.74
N GLU A 47 -10.12 6.47 21.87
CA GLU A 47 -8.93 5.59 21.85
C GLU A 47 -9.14 4.26 21.12
N SER A 48 -10.35 3.71 21.13
CA SER A 48 -10.74 2.49 20.43
C SER A 48 -11.34 2.71 19.04
N ASP A 49 -11.34 3.96 18.55
CA ASP A 49 -11.93 4.31 17.27
C ASP A 49 -11.05 3.86 16.10
N THR A 50 -11.38 2.71 15.55
CA THR A 50 -10.72 2.14 14.36
C THR A 50 -11.59 2.22 13.11
N GLY A 51 -12.88 2.57 13.28
CA GLY A 51 -13.90 2.41 12.26
C GLY A 51 -14.57 3.72 11.83
N SER A 52 -14.29 4.85 12.48
CA SER A 52 -14.94 6.10 12.12
C SER A 52 -14.67 6.53 10.68
N PRO A 53 -15.62 7.29 10.08
CA PRO A 53 -15.44 7.85 8.76
C PRO A 53 -14.12 8.66 8.61
N GLU A 54 -13.68 9.36 9.66
CA GLU A 54 -12.41 10.10 9.70
C GLU A 54 -11.20 9.20 9.51
N VAL A 55 -11.09 8.15 10.34
CA VAL A 55 -9.99 7.19 10.30
C VAL A 55 -9.97 6.48 8.95
N GLN A 56 -11.12 6.04 8.45
CA GLN A 56 -11.21 5.38 7.15
C GLN A 56 -10.80 6.31 6.00
N VAL A 57 -11.22 7.57 6.01
CA VAL A 57 -10.84 8.56 4.97
C VAL A 57 -9.34 8.86 5.03
N ALA A 58 -8.74 8.94 6.21
CA ALA A 58 -7.30 9.13 6.37
C ALA A 58 -6.52 7.94 5.78
N LEU A 59 -6.89 6.71 6.13
CA LEU A 59 -6.28 5.48 5.62
C LEU A 59 -6.42 5.35 4.09
N LEU A 60 -7.60 5.65 3.56
CA LEU A 60 -7.84 5.64 2.11
C LEU A 60 -7.00 6.69 1.40
N SER A 61 -6.85 7.88 1.99
CA SER A 61 -6.06 8.97 1.40
C SER A 61 -4.59 8.60 1.30
N GLU A 62 -4.00 8.03 2.34
CA GLU A 62 -2.62 7.54 2.29
C GLU A 62 -2.44 6.45 1.23
N ARG A 63 -3.37 5.49 1.18
CA ARG A 63 -3.34 4.43 0.17
C ARG A 63 -3.44 4.98 -1.26
N ILE A 64 -4.29 5.99 -1.49
CA ILE A 64 -4.42 6.68 -2.77
C ILE A 64 -3.11 7.38 -3.14
N ASN A 65 -2.47 8.09 -2.21
CA ASN A 65 -1.21 8.79 -2.45
C ASN A 65 -0.11 7.80 -2.85
N MET A 66 0.03 6.70 -2.11
CA MET A 66 1.02 5.66 -2.40
C MET A 66 0.79 4.98 -3.75
N LEU A 67 -0.45 4.62 -4.08
CA LEU A 67 -0.79 4.05 -5.38
C LEU A 67 -0.55 5.06 -6.52
N THR A 68 -0.78 6.34 -6.27
CA THR A 68 -0.53 7.40 -7.26
C THR A 68 0.97 7.51 -7.56
N GLU A 69 1.84 7.46 -6.55
CA GLU A 69 3.29 7.40 -6.76
C GLU A 69 3.70 6.12 -7.49
N HIS A 70 3.13 4.96 -7.14
CA HIS A 70 3.39 3.70 -7.83
C HIS A 70 3.08 3.78 -9.34
N PHE A 71 1.98 4.42 -9.73
CA PHE A 71 1.61 4.55 -11.14
C PHE A 71 2.45 5.55 -11.94
N LYS A 72 3.17 6.48 -11.29
CA LYS A 72 4.13 7.34 -12.00
C LYS A 72 5.25 6.50 -12.61
N THR A 73 5.71 5.49 -11.88
CA THR A 73 6.75 4.54 -12.32
C THR A 73 6.14 3.42 -13.18
N HIS A 74 4.98 2.88 -12.80
CA HIS A 74 4.34 1.73 -13.46
C HIS A 74 3.13 2.16 -14.33
N LYS A 75 3.40 2.87 -15.43
CA LYS A 75 2.36 3.47 -16.29
C LYS A 75 1.39 2.45 -16.95
N LYS A 76 1.84 1.21 -17.16
CA LYS A 76 1.08 0.13 -17.82
C LYS A 76 0.20 -0.70 -16.88
N ASP A 77 0.23 -0.43 -15.57
CA ASP A 77 -0.62 -1.15 -14.63
C ASP A 77 -2.06 -0.61 -14.63
N HIS A 78 -2.86 -1.12 -15.57
CA HIS A 78 -4.26 -0.74 -15.74
C HIS A 78 -5.19 -1.43 -14.71
N HIS A 79 -4.84 -2.64 -14.26
CA HIS A 79 -5.65 -3.40 -13.30
C HIS A 79 -5.66 -2.73 -11.93
N SER A 80 -4.50 -2.32 -11.44
CA SER A 80 -4.40 -1.61 -10.17
C SER A 80 -4.98 -0.19 -10.26
N ARG A 81 -4.94 0.47 -11.41
CA ARG A 81 -5.59 1.78 -11.63
C ARG A 81 -7.11 1.69 -11.46
N ARG A 82 -7.73 0.59 -11.89
CA ARG A 82 -9.15 0.31 -11.60
C ARG A 82 -9.40 0.19 -10.09
N GLY A 83 -8.50 -0.46 -9.36
CA GLY A 83 -8.53 -0.52 -7.90
C GLY A 83 -8.44 0.86 -7.24
N LEU A 84 -7.55 1.72 -7.74
CA LEU A 84 -7.43 3.11 -7.29
C LEU A 84 -8.74 3.88 -7.45
N LEU A 85 -9.40 3.79 -8.61
CA LEU A 85 -10.67 4.49 -8.84
C LEU A 85 -11.77 4.03 -7.85
N LYS A 86 -11.79 2.74 -7.48
CA LYS A 86 -12.70 2.24 -6.44
C LYS A 86 -12.41 2.87 -5.07
N LEU A 87 -11.14 2.99 -4.69
CA LEU A 87 -10.73 3.62 -3.43
C LEU A 87 -11.08 5.11 -3.38
N VAL A 88 -10.87 5.84 -4.49
CA VAL A 88 -11.26 7.25 -4.61
C VAL A 88 -12.78 7.41 -4.48
N GLY A 89 -13.56 6.53 -5.13
CA GLY A 89 -15.02 6.49 -5.00
C GLY A 89 -15.49 6.21 -3.58
N GLN A 90 -14.87 5.25 -2.89
CA GLN A 90 -15.17 4.95 -1.49
C GLN A 90 -14.89 6.15 -0.58
N ARG A 91 -13.72 6.79 -0.74
CA ARG A 91 -13.37 8.01 0.01
C ARG A 91 -14.40 9.12 -0.21
N ARG A 92 -14.82 9.33 -1.46
CA ARG A 92 -15.84 10.33 -1.80
C ARG A 92 -17.17 10.04 -1.09
N ARG A 93 -17.64 8.80 -1.08
CA ARG A 93 -18.88 8.41 -0.39
C ARG A 93 -18.81 8.67 1.11
N LEU A 94 -17.67 8.36 1.74
CA LEU A 94 -17.46 8.64 3.17
C LEU A 94 -17.45 10.15 3.48
N LEU A 95 -16.80 10.95 2.63
CA LEU A 95 -16.80 12.41 2.74
C LEU A 95 -18.21 13.00 2.55
N ASP A 96 -18.97 12.50 1.58
CA ASP A 96 -20.35 12.94 1.33
C ASP A 96 -21.28 12.55 2.51
N TYR A 97 -21.07 11.38 3.11
CA TYR A 97 -21.76 10.96 4.34
C TYR A 97 -21.41 11.86 5.54
N LEU A 98 -20.12 12.15 5.74
CA LEU A 98 -19.68 13.06 6.79
C LEU A 98 -20.26 14.45 6.60
N LYS A 99 -20.26 14.97 5.36
CA LYS A 99 -20.82 16.27 5.04
C LYS A 99 -22.32 16.35 5.35
N SER A 100 -23.09 15.30 5.10
CA SER A 100 -24.53 15.29 5.38
C SER A 100 -24.85 15.13 6.86
N LYS A 101 -23.97 14.47 7.63
CA LYS A 101 -24.13 14.30 9.09
C LYS A 101 -23.62 15.48 9.90
N ASP A 102 -22.41 15.96 9.59
CA ASP A 102 -21.73 17.02 10.32
C ASP A 102 -20.74 17.76 9.40
N VAL A 103 -21.14 18.97 8.99
CA VAL A 103 -20.34 19.83 8.12
C VAL A 103 -19.05 20.30 8.81
N THR A 104 -19.06 20.46 10.14
CA THR A 104 -17.89 20.91 10.91
C THR A 104 -16.82 19.83 10.94
N ARG A 105 -17.21 18.57 11.20
CA ARG A 105 -16.30 17.42 11.11
C ARG A 105 -15.75 17.24 9.70
N TYR A 106 -16.61 17.36 8.69
CA TYR A 106 -16.18 17.33 7.29
C TYR A 106 -15.10 18.37 6.99
N LYS A 107 -15.31 19.65 7.37
CA LYS A 107 -14.34 20.74 7.16
C LYS A 107 -13.01 20.48 7.86
N LYS A 108 -13.04 20.08 9.13
CA LYS A 108 -11.83 19.72 9.89
C LYS A 108 -11.05 18.58 9.22
N LEU A 109 -11.76 17.57 8.71
CA LEU A 109 -11.14 16.42 8.07
C LEU A 109 -10.47 16.78 6.73
N ILE A 110 -11.13 17.55 5.87
CA ILE A 110 -10.54 17.98 4.60
C ILE A 110 -9.35 18.91 4.79
N GLU A 111 -9.39 19.80 5.80
CA GLU A 111 -8.26 20.65 6.17
C GLU A 111 -7.10 19.82 6.71
N GLY A 112 -7.36 18.88 7.63
CA GLY A 112 -6.35 18.01 8.21
C GLY A 112 -5.68 17.06 7.22
N LEU A 113 -6.38 16.69 6.15
CA LEU A 113 -5.87 15.81 5.09
C LEU A 113 -5.39 16.56 3.83
N GLY A 114 -5.57 17.89 3.77
CA GLY A 114 -5.20 18.69 2.59
C GLY A 114 -5.94 18.29 1.31
N ILE A 115 -7.14 17.71 1.41
CA ILE A 115 -7.91 17.27 0.25
C ILE A 115 -8.54 18.49 -0.42
N ARG A 116 -8.02 18.88 -1.58
CA ARG A 116 -8.61 19.95 -2.41
C ARG A 116 -9.82 19.40 -3.17
N LYS A 117 -10.92 20.16 -3.14
CA LYS A 117 -12.15 19.91 -3.91
C LYS A 117 -12.29 20.94 -5.02
#